data_AF-A0A7W0F6M9-F1
#
_entry.id   AF-A0A7W0F6M9-F1
#
_cell.length_a   1.000
_cell.length_b   1.000
_cell.length_c   1.000
_cell.angle_alpha   90.00
_cell.angle_beta   90.00
_cell.angle_gamma   90.00
#
_symmetry.space_group_name_H-M   'P 1'
#
loop_
_entity.id
_entity.type
_entity.pdbx_description
1 polymer ?
#
loop_
_entity_poly.entity_id
_entity_poly.type
_entity_poly.pdbx_seq_one_letter_code
_entity_poly.pdbx_strand_id
1 'polypeptide(L)'
;MKRKLTRKIKEGAIETILFLSALSSVFITISIVVVLSYESFGFFKEVPLIEFLTGREWTPLFAEPRFGILPLISGTLLITSIALIVALPLGL
;
A
#
# COMPACT_ATOMS: atom_id res chain seq x y z
N MET A 1 34.15 -8.62 -37.41
CA MET A 1 33.26 -7.43 -37.33
C MET A 1 31.86 -7.71 -36.76
N LYS A 2 31.20 -8.84 -37.08
CA LYS A 2 29.82 -9.16 -36.63
C LYS A 2 29.58 -9.21 -35.10
N ARG A 3 30.57 -9.64 -34.29
CA ARG A 3 30.45 -9.72 -32.81
C ARG A 3 30.22 -8.38 -32.10
N LYS A 4 30.66 -7.25 -32.68
CA LYS A 4 30.48 -5.91 -32.05
C LYS A 4 29.04 -5.40 -32.21
N LEU A 5 28.37 -5.73 -33.31
CA LEU A 5 27.01 -5.28 -33.60
C LEU A 5 25.97 -5.95 -32.69
N THR A 6 26.10 -7.26 -32.48
CA THR A 6 25.21 -8.03 -31.59
C THR A 6 25.32 -7.58 -30.13
N ARG A 7 26.50 -7.10 -29.70
CA ARG A 7 26.72 -6.59 -28.35
C ARG A 7 26.04 -5.24 -28.12
N LYS A 8 26.16 -4.31 -29.08
CA LYS A 8 25.45 -3.01 -29.04
C LYS A 8 23.92 -3.16 -29.04
N ILE A 9 23.37 -4.09 -29.82
CA ILE A 9 21.92 -4.34 -29.84
C ILE A 9 21.46 -4.91 -28.48
N LYS A 10 22.22 -5.83 -27.88
CA LYS A 10 21.93 -6.36 -26.56
C LYS A 10 22.00 -5.30 -25.47
N GLU A 11 23.01 -4.43 -25.52
CA GLU A 11 23.17 -3.33 -24.56
C GLU A 11 21.99 -2.34 -24.65
N GLY A 12 21.61 -1.90 -25.85
CA GLY A 12 20.46 -1.01 -26.03
C GLY A 12 19.11 -1.65 -25.65
N ALA A 13 18.95 -2.96 -25.87
CA ALA A 13 17.75 -3.69 -25.45
C ALA A 13 17.63 -3.75 -23.92
N ILE A 14 18.73 -4.01 -23.20
CA ILE A 14 18.74 -4.01 -21.73
C ILE A 14 18.46 -2.62 -21.19
N GLU A 15 19.09 -1.58 -21.74
CA GLU A 15 18.85 -0.19 -21.36
C GLU A 15 17.37 0.20 -21.52
N THR A 16 16.76 -0.18 -22.66
CA THR A 16 15.35 0.11 -22.93
C THR A 16 14.42 -0.63 -21.97
N ILE A 17 14.71 -1.90 -21.64
CA ILE A 17 13.93 -2.69 -20.68
C ILE A 17 14.04 -2.12 -19.28
N LEU A 18 15.24 -1.75 -18.84
CA LEU A 18 15.44 -1.11 -17.53
C LEU A 18 14.72 0.24 -17.45
N PHE A 19 14.76 1.04 -18.52
CA PHE A 19 14.03 2.30 -18.59
C PHE A 19 12.50 2.09 -18.54
N LEU A 20 11.97 1.15 -19.33
CA LEU A 20 10.54 0.79 -19.30
C LEU A 20 10.13 0.23 -17.94
N SER A 21 10.99 -0.53 -17.28
CA SER A 21 10.75 -1.06 -15.93
C SER A 21 10.64 0.08 -14.90
N ALA A 22 11.59 1.02 -14.92
CA ALA A 22 11.54 2.18 -14.04
C ALA A 22 10.32 3.08 -14.31
N LEU A 23 10.03 3.34 -15.60
CA LEU A 23 8.86 4.12 -16.01
C LEU A 23 7.55 3.45 -15.59
N SER A 24 7.43 2.14 -15.77
CA SER A 24 6.23 1.39 -15.37
C SER A 24 6.07 1.35 -13.85
N SER A 25 7.15 1.23 -13.07
CA SER A 25 7.10 1.31 -11.61
C SER A 25 6.51 2.65 -11.14
N VAL A 26 7.01 3.77 -11.66
CA VAL A 26 6.49 5.11 -11.31
C VAL A 26 5.03 5.25 -11.76
N PHE A 27 4.71 4.81 -12.97
CA PHE A 27 3.34 4.84 -13.50
C PHE A 27 2.36 4.04 -12.62
N ILE A 28 2.76 2.85 -12.16
CA ILE A 28 1.96 2.02 -11.25
C ILE A 28 1.78 2.72 -9.91
N THR A 29 2.83 3.31 -9.34
CA THR A 29 2.72 4.07 -8.08
C THR A 29 1.73 5.23 -8.21
N ILE A 30 1.81 6.01 -9.30
CA ILE A 30 0.85 7.09 -9.58
C ILE A 30 -0.57 6.52 -9.71
N SER A 31 -0.72 5.41 -10.46
CA SER A 31 -2.02 4.77 -10.65
C SER A 31 -2.64 4.32 -9.33
N ILE A 32 -1.85 3.72 -8.43
CA ILE A 32 -2.30 3.33 -7.08
C ILE A 32 -2.79 4.55 -6.31
N VAL A 33 -2.02 5.65 -6.29
CA VAL A 33 -2.41 6.88 -5.59
C VAL A 33 -3.71 7.46 -6.15
N VAL A 34 -3.88 7.48 -7.47
CA VAL A 34 -5.09 7.99 -8.12
C VAL A 34 -6.31 7.13 -7.78
N VAL A 35 -6.20 5.80 -7.89
CA VAL A 35 -7.31 4.88 -7.58
C VAL A 35 -7.69 4.98 -6.10
N LEU A 36 -6.71 4.94 -5.19
CA LEU A 36 -6.98 5.06 -3.76
C LEU A 36 -7.63 6.40 -3.42
N SER A 37 -7.19 7.50 -4.05
CA SER A 37 -7.79 8.82 -3.83
C SER A 37 -9.23 8.85 -4.31
N TYR A 38 -9.51 8.36 -5.52
CA TYR A 38 -10.86 8.34 -6.10
C TYR A 38 -11.84 7.53 -5.25
N GLU A 39 -11.47 6.30 -4.87
CA GLU A 39 -12.29 5.44 -4.00
C GLU A 39 -12.47 6.04 -2.60
N SER A 40 -11.40 6.62 -2.03
CA SER A 40 -11.48 7.28 -0.72
C SER A 40 -12.43 8.48 -0.74
N PHE A 41 -12.41 9.29 -1.80
CA PHE A 41 -13.36 10.40 -1.94
C PHE A 41 -14.82 9.90 -2.06
N GLY A 42 -15.05 8.77 -2.72
CA GLY A 42 -16.38 8.13 -2.75
C GLY A 42 -16.81 7.67 -1.36
N PHE A 43 -15.92 6.99 -0.64
CA PHE A 43 -16.16 6.51 0.72
C PHE A 43 -16.47 7.65 1.71
N PHE A 44 -15.68 8.73 1.69
CA PHE A 44 -15.86 9.86 2.62
C PHE A 44 -17.09 10.73 2.34
N LYS A 45 -17.78 10.53 1.20
CA LYS A 45 -19.10 11.11 0.97
C LYS A 45 -20.19 10.42 1.79
N GLU A 46 -20.07 9.10 1.94
CA GLU A 46 -21.02 8.28 2.70
C GLU A 46 -20.69 8.27 4.20
N VAL A 47 -19.39 8.28 4.54
CA VAL A 47 -18.91 8.23 5.92
C VAL A 47 -18.10 9.49 6.23
N PRO A 48 -18.55 10.38 7.14
CA PRO A 48 -17.81 11.59 7.45
C PRO A 48 -16.46 11.27 8.11
N LEU A 49 -15.42 12.02 7.72
CA LEU A 49 -14.03 11.80 8.19
C LEU A 49 -13.92 11.77 9.73
N ILE A 50 -14.69 12.62 10.42
CA ILE A 50 -14.71 12.66 11.88
C ILE A 50 -15.27 11.37 12.49
N GLU A 51 -16.32 10.79 11.90
CA GLU A 51 -16.88 9.53 12.38
C GLU A 51 -15.94 8.35 12.08
N PHE A 52 -15.27 8.37 10.92
CA PHE A 52 -14.22 7.42 10.59
C PHE A 52 -13.07 7.46 11.61
N LEU A 53 -12.59 8.65 11.97
CA LEU A 53 -11.46 8.83 12.89
C LEU A 53 -11.81 8.64 14.37
N THR A 54 -13.01 9.05 14.80
CA THR A 54 -13.43 8.99 16.22
C THR A 54 -14.30 7.79 16.54
N GLY A 55 -14.78 7.08 15.52
CA GLY A 55 -15.59 5.88 15.63
C GLY A 55 -14.84 4.76 16.35
N ARG A 56 -15.54 4.13 17.30
CA ARG A 56 -15.00 3.07 18.16
C ARG A 56 -15.40 1.66 17.74
N GLU A 57 -16.15 1.54 16.64
CA GLU A 57 -16.69 0.27 16.19
C GLU A 57 -16.34 0.04 14.71
N TRP A 58 -15.97 -1.20 14.40
CA TRP A 58 -15.73 -1.67 13.04
C TRP A 58 -16.78 -2.75 12.73
N THR A 59 -17.92 -2.32 12.19
CA THR A 59 -19.10 -3.18 11.94
C THR A 59 -19.65 -3.03 10.50
N PRO A 60 -18.82 -3.15 9.45
CA PRO A 60 -19.27 -2.92 8.07
C PRO A 60 -20.29 -3.94 7.55
N LEU A 61 -20.41 -5.12 8.18
CA LEU A 61 -21.32 -6.21 7.77
C LEU A 61 -22.69 -6.17 8.45
N PHE A 62 -22.90 -5.26 9.40
CA PHE A 62 -24.15 -5.18 10.17
C PHE A 62 -25.19 -4.33 9.42
N ALA A 63 -26.45 -4.39 9.87
CA ALA A 63 -27.55 -3.60 9.28
C ALA A 63 -27.27 -2.09 9.30
N GLU A 64 -26.53 -1.62 10.31
CA GLU A 64 -26.00 -0.25 10.39
C GLU A 64 -24.46 -0.31 10.27
N PRO A 65 -23.91 -0.06 9.07
CA PRO A 65 -22.48 -0.15 8.85
C PRO A 65 -21.73 0.99 9.55
N ARG A 66 -20.75 0.67 10.39
CA ARG A 66 -19.84 1.65 11.02
C ARG A 66 -18.39 1.34 10.69
N PHE A 67 -17.66 2.38 10.31
CA PHE A 67 -16.29 2.27 9.80
C PHE A 67 -15.28 3.04 10.68
N GLY A 68 -15.30 2.83 12.00
CA GLY A 68 -14.32 3.44 12.89
C GLY A 68 -12.93 2.82 12.73
N ILE A 69 -11.89 3.64 12.55
CA ILE A 69 -10.50 3.16 12.38
C ILE A 69 -9.80 2.83 13.72
N LEU A 70 -10.25 3.41 14.83
CA LEU A 70 -9.59 3.27 16.14
C LEU A 70 -9.40 1.81 16.61
N PRO A 71 -10.39 0.90 16.44
CA PRO A 71 -10.21 -0.51 16.81
C PRO A 71 -9.10 -1.19 16.01
N LEU A 72 -8.95 -0.85 14.73
CA LEU A 72 -7.92 -1.42 13.86
C LEU A 72 -6.53 -0.96 14.30
N ILE A 73 -6.36 0.34 14.53
CA ILE A 73 -5.09 0.90 15.02
C ILE A 73 -4.73 0.31 16.38
N SER A 74 -5.69 0.24 17.29
CA SER A 74 -5.49 -0.33 18.63
C SER A 74 -5.11 -1.80 18.55
N GLY A 75 -5.77 -2.58 17.69
CA GLY A 75 -5.44 -3.99 17.44
C GLY A 75 -4.02 -4.16 16.91
N THR A 76 -3.61 -3.38 15.92
CA THR A 76 -2.24 -3.42 15.38
C THR A 76 -1.21 -3.07 16.46
N LEU A 77 -1.43 -1.97 17.20
CA LEU A 77 -0.52 -1.57 18.28
C LEU A 77 -0.41 -2.64 19.36
N LEU A 78 -1.53 -3.22 19.80
CA LEU A 78 -1.54 -4.30 20.79
C LEU A 78 -0.74 -5.52 20.31
N ILE A 79 -0.98 -5.98 19.08
CA ILE A 79 -0.27 -7.13 18.51
C ILE A 79 1.23 -6.82 18.39
N THR A 80 1.60 -5.65 17.86
CA THR A 80 3.00 -5.24 17.73
C THR A 80 3.68 -5.13 19.10
N SER A 81 3.02 -4.54 20.09
CA SER A 81 3.57 -4.43 21.45
C SER A 81 3.80 -5.80 22.08
N ILE A 82 2.83 -6.72 22.00
CA ILE A 82 2.98 -8.08 22.52
C ILE A 82 4.10 -8.81 21.76
N ALA A 83 4.14 -8.69 20.44
CA ALA A 83 5.18 -9.30 19.62
C ALA A 83 6.59 -8.82 20.03
N LEU A 84 6.76 -7.52 20.31
CA LEU A 84 8.03 -6.97 20.80
C LEU A 84 8.38 -7.50 22.20
N ILE A 85 7.40 -7.55 23.12
CA ILE A 85 7.59 -8.07 24.48
C ILE A 85 8.03 -9.54 24.46
N VAL A 86 7.57 -10.33 23.48
CA VAL A 86 7.93 -11.75 23.34
C VAL A 86 9.23 -11.93 22.55
N ALA A 87 9.43 -11.19 21.47
CA ALA A 87 10.59 -11.33 20.59
C ALA A 87 11.88 -10.83 21.24
N LEU A 88 11.83 -9.78 22.07
CA LEU A 88 13.03 -9.22 22.71
C LEU A 88 13.68 -10.20 23.71
N PRO A 89 12.96 -10.86 24.64
CA PRO A 89 13.55 -11.84 25.56
C PRO A 89 13.94 -13.16 24.91
N LEU A 90 13.25 -13.59 23.85
CA LEU A 90 13.58 -14.85 23.15
C LEU A 90 14.68 -14.68 22.09
N GLY A 91 14.91 -13.45 21.62
CA GLY A 91 15.91 -13.13 20.61
C GLY A 91 17.30 -12.81 21.17
N LEU A 92 17.41 -12.52 22.47
CA LEU A 92 18.67 -12.37 23.22
C LEU A 92 19.04 -13.69 23.90
#